data_AF-A0A1G2ZVE5-F1
#
_entry.id   AF-A0A1G2ZVE5-F1
#
_cell.length_a   1.000
_cell.length_b   1.000
_cell.length_c   1.000
_cell.angle_alpha   90.00
_cell.angle_beta   90.00
_cell.angle_gamma   90.00
#
_symmetry.space_group_name_H-M   'P 1'
#
loop_
_entity.id
_entity.type
_entity.pdbx_description
1 polymer ?
#
loop_
_entity_poly.entity_id
_entity_poly.type
_entity_poly.pdbx_seq_one_letter_code
_entity_poly.pdbx_strand_id
1 'polypeptide(L)'
;MTVANLTTVDTENKFEAIFQKYYATIPGPAMITAANIIGNSARIALAKPELTGRIVREILKVEKGKYQSKGVPSPECRNVVIGHAIDSLDAFFEQIDDKAAVIAFVKRQLKNSRKPVVKKAERFLRKRKKKAP
;
A
#
# COMPACT_ATOMS: atom_id res chain seq x y z
N MET A 1 -12.36 -5.42 5.68
CA MET A 1 -13.40 -5.06 4.70
C MET A 1 -14.43 -4.09 5.27
N THR A 2 -14.95 -4.27 6.49
CA THR A 2 -16.05 -3.43 7.01
C THR A 2 -15.67 -1.96 7.25
N VAL A 3 -14.54 -1.69 7.90
CA VAL A 3 -14.15 -0.31 8.28
C VAL A 3 -13.88 0.60 7.06
N ALA A 4 -13.20 0.08 6.03
CA ALA A 4 -12.87 0.86 4.83
C ALA A 4 -14.09 1.25 3.98
N ASN A 5 -15.22 0.56 4.15
CA ASN A 5 -16.47 0.93 3.48
C ASN A 5 -17.20 2.04 4.23
N LEU A 6 -16.94 2.19 5.53
CA LEU A 6 -17.57 3.21 6.37
C LEU A 6 -16.89 4.57 6.23
N THR A 7 -15.64 4.62 5.73
CA THR A 7 -14.91 5.89 5.59
C THR A 7 -15.55 6.86 4.60
N THR A 8 -16.35 6.37 3.64
CA THR A 8 -17.08 7.24 2.70
C THR A 8 -18.26 7.97 3.34
N VAL A 9 -18.74 7.48 4.48
CA VAL A 9 -19.88 8.05 5.23
C VAL A 9 -19.47 8.51 6.63
N ASP A 10 -18.17 8.50 6.94
CA ASP A 10 -17.60 8.88 8.23
C ASP A 10 -17.44 10.39 8.35
N THR A 11 -18.58 11.10 8.43
CA THR A 11 -18.62 12.56 8.57
C THR A 11 -18.07 13.05 9.91
N GLU A 12 -17.99 12.15 10.90
CA GLU A 12 -17.46 12.44 12.24
C GLU A 12 -15.95 12.17 12.40
N ASN A 13 -15.25 11.74 11.34
CA ASN A 13 -13.81 11.44 11.37
C ASN A 13 -13.42 10.42 12.46
N LYS A 14 -14.25 9.39 12.66
CA LYS A 14 -13.99 8.30 13.62
C LYS A 14 -12.86 7.38 13.16
N PHE A 15 -12.58 7.30 11.86
CA PHE A 15 -11.50 6.50 11.32
C PHE A 15 -10.13 6.97 11.83
N GLU A 16 -9.93 8.27 11.97
CA GLU A 16 -8.70 8.89 12.44
C GLU A 16 -8.28 8.39 13.82
N ALA A 17 -9.26 8.18 14.71
CA ALA A 17 -9.05 7.66 16.06
C ALA A 17 -8.49 6.23 16.06
N ILE A 18 -8.85 5.42 15.06
CA ILE A 18 -8.36 4.04 14.93
C ILE A 18 -7.24 3.88 13.90
N PHE A 19 -6.81 4.96 13.24
CA PHE A 19 -5.85 4.93 12.14
C PHE A 19 -4.59 4.13 12.51
N GLN A 20 -3.98 4.45 13.64
CA GLN A 20 -2.74 3.78 14.07
C GLN A 20 -2.96 2.28 14.27
N LYS A 21 -4.05 1.90 14.95
CA LYS A 21 -4.40 0.49 15.18
C LYS A 21 -4.71 -0.24 13.87
N TYR A 22 -5.38 0.42 12.94
CA TYR A 22 -5.73 -0.14 11.64
C TYR A 22 -4.48 -0.45 10.80
N TYR A 23 -3.49 0.45 10.79
CA TYR A 23 -2.28 0.30 9.99
C TYR A 23 -1.13 -0.45 10.69
N ALA A 24 -1.21 -0.64 12.01
CA ALA A 24 -0.17 -1.28 12.83
C ALA A 24 0.24 -2.69 12.37
N THR A 25 -0.65 -3.42 11.70
CA THR A 25 -0.36 -4.79 11.25
C THR A 25 0.29 -4.86 9.86
N ILE A 26 0.48 -3.72 9.17
CA ILE A 26 1.15 -3.72 7.86
C ILE A 26 2.53 -4.38 7.95
N PRO A 27 3.40 -4.08 8.94
CA PRO A 27 4.74 -4.67 9.00
C PRO A 27 4.79 -6.17 9.32
N GLY A 28 3.66 -6.86 9.48
CA GLY A 28 3.58 -8.30 9.74
C GLY A 28 3.03 -8.64 11.13
N PRO A 29 3.07 -9.93 11.53
CA PRO A 29 3.63 -11.06 10.77
C PRO A 29 2.69 -11.63 9.70
N ALA A 30 1.39 -11.34 9.77
CA ALA A 30 0.38 -11.93 8.91
C ALA A 30 0.27 -11.24 7.54
N MET A 31 0.77 -11.91 6.49
CA MET A 31 0.76 -11.43 5.10
C MET A 31 -0.66 -11.09 4.61
N ILE A 32 -1.63 -11.97 4.85
CA ILE A 32 -3.01 -11.81 4.35
C ILE A 32 -3.67 -10.58 4.98
N THR A 33 -3.48 -10.37 6.28
CA THR A 33 -3.99 -9.20 7.00
C THR A 33 -3.40 -7.91 6.43
N ALA A 34 -2.07 -7.86 6.25
CA ALA A 34 -1.39 -6.72 5.66
C ALA A 34 -1.86 -6.44 4.23
N ALA A 35 -1.96 -7.47 3.38
CA ALA A 35 -2.44 -7.35 2.00
C ALA A 35 -3.88 -6.80 1.94
N ASN A 36 -4.76 -7.26 2.83
CA ASN A 36 -6.14 -6.76 2.91
C ASN A 36 -6.21 -5.28 3.35
N ILE A 37 -5.43 -4.88 4.34
CA ILE A 37 -5.38 -3.48 4.80
C ILE A 37 -4.85 -2.58 3.70
N ILE A 38 -3.75 -2.98 3.05
CA ILE A 38 -3.16 -2.24 1.93
C ILE A 38 -4.13 -2.13 0.76
N GLY A 39 -4.77 -3.24 0.36
CA GLY A 39 -5.75 -3.24 -0.73
C GLY A 39 -6.95 -2.32 -0.47
N ASN A 40 -7.40 -2.24 0.78
CA ASN A 40 -8.50 -1.35 1.18
C ASN A 40 -8.06 0.13 1.33
N SER A 41 -6.76 0.39 1.45
CA SER A 41 -6.25 1.74 1.72
C SER A 41 -6.52 2.72 0.58
N ALA A 42 -6.62 2.24 -0.66
CA ALA A 42 -7.01 3.09 -1.79
C ALA A 42 -8.40 3.69 -1.58
N ARG A 43 -9.37 2.89 -1.12
CA ARG A 43 -10.73 3.39 -0.85
C ARG A 43 -10.75 4.44 0.25
N ILE A 44 -9.95 4.21 1.30
CA ILE A 44 -9.83 5.14 2.43
C ILE A 44 -9.20 6.45 1.96
N ALA A 45 -8.09 6.40 1.21
CA ALA A 45 -7.41 7.58 0.70
C ALA A 45 -8.32 8.40 -0.24
N LEU A 46 -9.04 7.73 -1.14
CA LEU A 46 -9.98 8.39 -2.05
C LEU A 46 -11.17 9.04 -1.31
N ALA A 47 -11.61 8.45 -0.18
CA ALA A 47 -12.70 8.97 0.63
C ALA A 47 -12.25 10.10 1.59
N LYS A 48 -11.00 10.03 2.05
CA LYS A 48 -10.38 10.94 3.03
C LYS A 48 -9.03 11.45 2.50
N PRO A 49 -9.05 12.38 1.52
CA PRO A 49 -7.83 12.86 0.86
C PRO A 49 -6.79 13.42 1.83
N GLU A 50 -7.22 14.02 2.94
CA GLU A 50 -6.40 14.55 4.03
C GLU A 50 -5.51 13.49 4.71
N LEU A 51 -5.90 12.21 4.64
CA LEU A 51 -5.12 11.10 5.18
C LEU A 51 -4.13 10.51 4.19
N THR A 52 -4.18 10.88 2.91
CA THR A 52 -3.40 10.26 1.82
C THR A 52 -1.91 10.19 2.18
N GLY A 53 -1.31 11.29 2.62
CA GLY A 53 0.11 11.32 3.01
C GLY A 53 0.45 10.36 4.15
N ARG A 54 -0.43 10.22 5.15
CA ARG A 54 -0.26 9.27 6.26
C ARG A 54 -0.38 7.83 5.78
N ILE A 55 -1.38 7.54 4.93
CA ILE A 55 -1.62 6.21 4.37
C ILE A 55 -0.43 5.75 3.53
N VAL A 56 0.12 6.63 2.68
CA VAL A 56 1.32 6.32 1.89
C VAL A 56 2.47 5.92 2.79
N ARG A 57 2.76 6.70 3.84
CA ARG A 57 3.83 6.38 4.80
C ARG A 57 3.64 5.02 5.46
N GLU A 58 2.41 4.66 5.82
CA GLU A 58 2.12 3.34 6.39
C GLU A 58 2.32 2.21 5.36
N ILE A 59 1.81 2.36 4.14
CA ILE A 59 1.98 1.35 3.08
C ILE A 59 3.47 1.12 2.76
N LEU A 60 4.28 2.18 2.69
CA LEU A 60 5.71 2.07 2.36
C LEU A 60 6.52 1.26 3.40
N LYS A 61 6.01 1.09 4.63
CA LYS A 61 6.67 0.24 5.65
C LYS A 61 6.77 -1.23 5.23
N VAL A 62 5.99 -1.67 4.23
CA VAL A 62 6.02 -3.03 3.68
C VAL A 62 7.43 -3.50 3.27
N GLU A 63 8.31 -2.60 2.81
CA GLU A 63 9.70 -2.96 2.44
C GLU A 63 10.48 -3.54 3.61
N LYS A 64 10.18 -3.09 4.82
CA LYS A 64 10.81 -3.53 6.07
C LYS A 64 9.96 -4.53 6.86
N GLY A 65 8.83 -4.97 6.29
CA GLY A 65 7.90 -5.88 6.94
C GLY A 65 8.52 -7.26 7.22
N LYS A 66 8.25 -7.79 8.42
CA LYS A 66 8.71 -9.09 8.90
C LYS A 66 7.53 -10.07 8.89
N TYR A 67 7.28 -10.66 7.72
CA TYR A 67 6.17 -11.60 7.54
C TYR A 67 6.60 -13.02 7.85
N GLN A 68 5.64 -13.84 8.27
CA GLN A 68 5.85 -15.25 8.56
C GLN A 68 4.93 -16.11 7.70
N SER A 69 5.40 -17.31 7.39
CA SER A 69 4.60 -18.41 6.84
C SER A 69 4.85 -19.64 7.70
N LYS A 70 3.80 -20.28 8.21
CA LYS A 70 3.92 -21.42 9.15
C LYS A 70 4.86 -21.14 10.34
N GLY A 71 4.82 -19.91 10.87
CA GLY A 71 5.63 -19.49 12.02
C GLY A 71 7.08 -19.08 11.71
N VAL A 72 7.57 -19.27 10.47
CA VAL A 72 8.95 -18.91 10.09
C VAL A 72 9.00 -17.65 9.22
N PRO A 73 10.04 -16.79 9.34
CA PRO A 73 10.21 -15.62 8.48
C PRO A 73 10.16 -15.97 6.99
N SER A 74 9.40 -15.21 6.22
CA SER A 74 9.19 -15.44 4.79
C SER A 74 9.42 -14.15 3.99
N PRO A 75 10.62 -13.98 3.39
CA PRO A 75 10.87 -12.92 2.42
C PRO A 75 9.92 -12.98 1.22
N GLU A 76 9.46 -14.18 0.87
CA GLU A 76 8.50 -14.37 -0.22
C GLU A 76 7.13 -13.78 0.10
N CYS A 77 6.66 -13.93 1.34
CA CYS A 77 5.44 -13.26 1.80
C CYS A 77 5.56 -11.74 1.70
N ARG A 78 6.72 -11.17 2.08
CA ARG A 78 6.99 -9.73 1.91
C ARG A 78 6.80 -9.29 0.45
N ASN A 79 7.34 -10.04 -0.49
CA ASN A 79 7.22 -9.72 -1.92
C ASN A 79 5.77 -9.76 -2.40
N VAL A 80 4.95 -10.69 -1.89
CA VAL A 80 3.50 -10.68 -2.17
C VAL A 80 2.85 -9.39 -1.68
N VAL A 81 3.09 -8.99 -0.43
CA VAL A 81 2.52 -7.76 0.13
C VAL A 81 2.99 -6.52 -0.62
N ILE A 82 4.25 -6.46 -1.04
CA ILE A 82 4.78 -5.40 -1.92
C ILE A 82 3.97 -5.30 -3.21
N GLY A 83 3.62 -6.45 -3.81
CA GLY A 83 2.75 -6.48 -4.98
C GLY A 83 1.37 -5.85 -4.75
N HIS A 84 0.77 -6.04 -3.56
CA HIS A 84 -0.47 -5.36 -3.17
C HIS A 84 -0.26 -3.87 -2.92
N ALA A 85 0.88 -3.48 -2.35
CA ALA A 85 1.23 -2.07 -2.13
C ALA A 85 1.33 -1.30 -3.46
N ILE A 86 1.98 -1.87 -4.48
CA ILE A 86 2.07 -1.24 -5.80
C ILE A 86 0.68 -1.02 -6.41
N ASP A 87 -0.18 -2.04 -6.40
CA ASP A 87 -1.53 -1.92 -6.98
C ASP A 87 -2.38 -0.89 -6.21
N SER A 88 -2.32 -0.88 -4.88
CA SER A 88 -3.04 0.08 -4.04
C SER A 88 -2.56 1.50 -4.31
N LEU A 89 -1.24 1.74 -4.28
CA LEU A 89 -0.66 3.06 -4.58
C LEU A 89 -0.97 3.52 -6.01
N ASP A 90 -1.10 2.60 -6.99
CA ASP A 90 -1.51 2.95 -8.35
C ASP A 90 -2.91 3.57 -8.39
N ALA A 91 -3.83 3.05 -7.57
CA ALA A 91 -5.24 3.39 -7.61
C ALA A 91 -5.53 4.83 -7.15
N PHE A 92 -4.76 5.37 -6.21
CA PHE A 92 -4.93 6.74 -5.70
C PHE A 92 -3.71 7.64 -5.96
N PHE A 93 -2.81 7.23 -6.86
CA PHE A 93 -1.54 7.93 -7.12
C PHE A 93 -1.68 9.42 -7.44
N GLU A 94 -2.76 9.82 -8.10
CA GLU A 94 -2.95 11.21 -8.51
C GLU A 94 -3.16 12.17 -7.32
N GLN A 95 -3.68 11.65 -6.19
CA GLN A 95 -3.91 12.41 -4.95
C GLN A 95 -2.69 12.44 -4.03
N ILE A 96 -1.61 11.72 -4.38
CA ILE A 96 -0.39 11.68 -3.57
C ILE A 96 0.45 12.92 -3.85
N ASP A 97 0.79 13.67 -2.80
CA ASP A 97 1.69 14.82 -2.89
C ASP A 97 3.14 14.36 -3.16
N ASP A 98 3.67 13.48 -2.31
CA ASP A 98 5.03 12.93 -2.46
C ASP A 98 5.07 11.76 -3.46
N LYS A 99 4.81 12.08 -4.74
CA LYS A 99 4.91 11.12 -5.85
C LYS A 99 6.32 10.56 -6.00
N ALA A 100 7.35 11.32 -5.61
CA ALA A 100 8.74 10.94 -5.71
C ALA A 100 9.08 9.74 -4.82
N ALA A 101 8.64 9.74 -3.55
CA ALA A 101 8.85 8.61 -2.65
C ALA A 101 8.19 7.32 -3.17
N VAL A 102 6.96 7.43 -3.70
CA VAL A 102 6.25 6.29 -4.29
C VAL A 102 6.96 5.77 -5.54
N ILE A 103 7.37 6.66 -6.45
CA ILE A 103 8.13 6.25 -7.65
C ILE A 103 9.45 5.59 -7.26
N ALA A 104 10.17 6.12 -6.27
CA ALA A 104 11.41 5.54 -5.77
C ALA A 104 11.18 4.14 -5.18
N PHE A 105 10.12 3.97 -4.39
CA PHE A 105 9.67 2.66 -3.90
C PHE A 105 9.42 1.68 -5.05
N VAL A 106 8.61 2.06 -6.04
CA VAL A 106 8.26 1.18 -7.17
C VAL A 106 9.49 0.83 -8.01
N LYS A 107 10.40 1.77 -8.25
CA LYS A 107 11.65 1.53 -8.99
C LYS A 107 12.52 0.46 -8.31
N ARG A 108 12.61 0.44 -6.98
CA ARG A 108 13.33 -0.62 -6.25
C ARG A 108 12.73 -2.01 -6.50
N GLN A 109 11.42 -2.09 -6.75
CA GLN A 109 10.73 -3.36 -6.99
C GLN A 109 10.96 -3.95 -8.39
N LEU A 110 11.64 -3.23 -9.30
CA LEU A 110 12.05 -3.79 -10.60
C LEU A 110 13.06 -4.93 -10.46
N LYS A 111 13.77 -5.03 -9.33
CA LYS A 111 14.71 -6.10 -9.00
C LYS A 111 14.10 -7.16 -8.07
N ASN A 112 12.78 -7.17 -7.89
CA ASN A 112 12.11 -8.12 -6.99
C ASN A 112 12.24 -9.57 -7.53
N SER A 113 12.45 -10.54 -6.64
CA SER A 113 12.57 -11.96 -7.03
C SER A 113 11.28 -12.53 -7.63
N ARG A 114 10.11 -11.97 -7.26
CA ARG A 114 8.83 -12.37 -7.85
C ARG A 114 8.57 -11.63 -9.16
N LYS A 115 8.65 -12.34 -10.28
CA LYS A 115 8.30 -11.82 -11.63
C LYS A 115 6.95 -11.08 -11.69
N PRO A 116 5.86 -11.54 -11.02
CA PRO A 116 4.60 -10.79 -11.02
C PRO A 116 4.71 -9.39 -10.40
N VAL A 117 5.55 -9.21 -9.38
CA VAL A 117 5.76 -7.92 -8.72
C VAL A 117 6.53 -6.97 -9.65
N VAL A 118 7.55 -7.48 -10.32
CA VAL A 118 8.30 -6.73 -11.35
C VAL A 118 7.36 -6.22 -12.44
N LYS A 119 6.49 -7.08 -12.99
CA LYS A 119 5.49 -6.68 -14.00
C LYS A 119 4.53 -5.59 -13.51
N LYS A 120 4.12 -5.64 -12.23
CA LYS A 120 3.29 -4.56 -11.63
C LYS A 120 4.06 -3.25 -11.56
N ALA A 121 5.33 -3.29 -11.13
CA ALA A 121 6.19 -2.11 -11.07
C ALA A 121 6.43 -1.49 -12.45
N GLU A 122 6.71 -2.30 -13.46
CA GLU A 122 6.86 -1.85 -14.85
C GLU A 122 5.59 -1.17 -15.36
N ARG A 123 4.43 -1.81 -15.17
CA ARG A 123 3.13 -1.25 -15.57
C ARG A 123 2.87 0.08 -14.88
N PHE A 124 3.12 0.15 -13.57
CA PHE A 124 2.99 1.36 -12.79
C PHE A 124 3.83 2.49 -13.41
N LEU A 125 5.13 2.27 -13.61
CA LEU A 125 6.04 3.30 -14.12
C LEU A 125 5.72 3.71 -15.56
N ARG A 126 5.35 2.76 -16.42
CA ARG A 126 4.96 3.04 -17.82
C ARG A 126 3.74 3.98 -17.89
N LYS A 127 2.75 3.79 -17.02
CA LYS A 127 1.56 4.66 -16.93
C LYS A 127 1.93 6.11 -16.60
N ARG A 128 3.00 6.34 -15.84
CA ARG A 128 3.46 7.70 -15.45
C ARG A 128 4.34 8.34 -16.51
N LYS A 129 5.16 7.56 -17.22
CA LYS A 129 5.93 8.06 -18.37
C LYS A 129 5.03 8.57 -19.50
N LYS A 130 3.89 7.91 -19.75
CA LYS A 130 2.92 8.34 -20.76
C LYS A 130 2.09 9.59 -20.38
N LYS A 131 2.12 9.99 -19.11
CA LYS A 131 1.39 11.14 -18.58
C LYS A 131 2.29 12.37 -18.35
N ALA A 132 3.59 12.28 -18.64
CA ALA A 132 4.47 13.44 -18.63
C ALA A 132 4.13 14.30 -19.86
N PRO A 133 3.96 15.62 -19.71
CA PRO A 133 3.76 16.54 -20.84
C PRO A 133 4.96 16.51 -21.81
#